data_AF-A0AAJ3U3L1-F1
#
_entry.id   AF-A0AAJ3U3L1-F1
#
_cell.length_a   1.000
_cell.length_b   1.000
_cell.length_c   1.000
_cell.angle_alpha   90.00
_cell.angle_beta   90.00
_cell.angle_gamma   90.00
#
_symmetry.space_group_name_H-M   'P 1'
#
loop_
_entity.id
_entity.type
_entity.pdbx_description
1 polymer ?
#
loop_
_entity_poly.entity_id
_entity_poly.type
_entity_poly.pdbx_seq_one_letter_code
_entity_poly.pdbx_strand_id
1 'polypeptide(L)'
;MPALVRLARPRGAADRTALVVSSDHADAVEFVTKLYDELGFDTVDDSPLAASWRSTPGTPMWAMSVDGQSRDRLRRNLEQAHRPRSRPMA
;
A
#
# COMPACT_ATOMS: atom_id res chain seq x y z
N MET A 1 17.62 4.30 9.77
CA MET A 1 16.38 5.09 9.92
C MET A 1 15.21 4.30 9.37
N PRO A 2 14.09 4.16 10.11
CA PRO A 2 12.90 3.45 9.63
C PRO A 2 12.34 4.06 8.33
N ALA A 3 11.77 3.24 7.46
CA ALA A 3 11.23 3.67 6.16
C ALA A 3 10.14 4.75 6.31
N LEU A 4 9.29 4.64 7.33
CA LEU A 4 8.26 5.63 7.64
C LEU A 4 8.84 7.05 7.78
N VAL A 5 9.96 7.22 8.48
CA VAL A 5 10.59 8.54 8.68
C VAL A 5 11.39 8.96 7.44
N ARG A 6 12.08 8.02 6.80
CA ARG A 6 12.97 8.29 5.67
C ARG A 6 12.21 8.68 4.38
N LEU A 7 11.05 8.07 4.15
CA LEU A 7 10.28 8.21 2.91
C LEU A 7 9.19 9.29 2.98
N ALA A 8 8.90 9.83 4.16
CA ALA A 8 7.92 10.90 4.32
C ALA A 8 8.30 12.13 3.48
N ARG A 9 7.32 12.70 2.78
CA ARG A 9 7.48 13.90 1.95
C ARG A 9 6.30 14.86 2.13
N PRO A 10 6.53 16.18 2.06
CA PRO A 10 5.45 17.15 2.10
C PRO A 10 4.42 16.91 0.98
N ARG A 11 3.18 17.36 1.23
CA ARG A 11 2.14 17.36 0.20
C ARG A 11 2.62 18.10 -1.06
N GLY A 12 2.38 17.50 -2.22
CA GLY A 12 2.74 18.08 -3.53
C GLY A 12 4.17 17.78 -3.99
N ALA A 13 5.00 17.13 -3.17
CA ALA A 13 6.30 16.66 -3.62
C ALA A 13 6.13 15.57 -4.71
N ALA A 14 6.86 15.70 -5.82
CA ALA A 14 6.76 14.79 -6.95
C ALA A 14 7.30 13.38 -6.65
N ASP A 15 8.12 13.23 -5.61
CA ASP A 15 8.75 11.98 -5.19
C ASP A 15 8.03 11.29 -4.01
N ARG A 16 6.75 11.62 -3.76
CA ARG A 16 5.96 10.93 -2.74
C ARG A 16 5.85 9.44 -3.02
N THR A 17 5.97 8.66 -1.95
CA THR A 17 5.67 7.23 -1.95
C THR A 17 4.24 7.00 -1.49
N ALA A 18 3.65 5.89 -1.93
CA ALA A 18 2.27 5.55 -1.61
C ALA A 18 2.18 4.31 -0.71
N LEU A 19 1.14 4.31 0.13
CA LEU A 19 0.73 3.18 0.96
C LEU A 19 -0.64 2.67 0.49
N VAL A 20 -0.92 1.39 0.72
CA VAL A 20 -2.21 0.77 0.38
C VAL A 20 -3.13 0.79 1.60
N VAL A 21 -4.43 0.91 1.36
CA VAL A 21 -5.48 0.62 2.34
C VAL A 21 -6.52 -0.31 1.71
N SER A 22 -7.05 -1.26 2.48
CA SER A 22 -8.18 -2.10 2.06
C SER A 22 -9.16 -2.18 3.22
N SER A 23 -10.43 -1.92 2.97
CA SER A 23 -11.49 -1.98 3.98
C SER A 23 -12.84 -2.26 3.33
N ASP A 24 -13.79 -2.77 4.10
CA ASP A 24 -15.20 -2.85 3.68
C ASP A 24 -16.00 -1.61 4.09
N HIS A 25 -15.33 -0.65 4.76
CA HIS A 25 -15.92 0.57 5.30
C HIS A 25 -15.28 1.81 4.65
N ALA A 26 -16.08 2.56 3.89
CA ALA A 26 -15.60 3.72 3.12
C ALA A 26 -15.11 4.88 4.01
N ASP A 27 -15.74 5.09 5.16
CA ASP A 27 -15.32 6.07 6.16
C ASP A 27 -13.94 5.73 6.76
N ALA A 28 -13.65 4.44 6.96
CA ALA A 28 -12.32 3.99 7.37
C ALA A 28 -11.26 4.23 6.28
N VAL A 29 -11.58 3.99 5.01
CA VAL A 29 -10.69 4.32 3.88
C VAL A 29 -10.40 5.82 3.83
N GLU A 30 -11.43 6.66 3.98
CA GLU A 30 -11.27 8.12 3.98
C GLU A 30 -10.39 8.59 5.16
N PHE A 31 -10.64 8.06 6.35
CA PHE A 31 -9.84 8.37 7.54
C PHE A 31 -8.36 8.01 7.35
N VAL A 32 -8.07 6.79 6.91
CA VAL A 32 -6.69 6.34 6.68
C VAL A 32 -6.02 7.12 5.55
N THR A 33 -6.76 7.48 4.50
CA THR A 33 -6.25 8.32 3.40
C THR A 33 -5.78 9.68 3.92
N LYS A 34 -6.56 10.32 4.81
CA LYS A 34 -6.17 11.59 5.44
C LYS A 34 -4.93 11.40 6.32
N LEU A 35 -4.90 10.34 7.13
CA LEU A 35 -3.75 10.03 7.99
C LEU A 35 -2.46 9.82 7.18
N TYR A 36 -2.50 9.03 6.11
CA TYR A 36 -1.33 8.80 5.26
C TYR A 36 -0.82 10.09 4.64
N ASP A 37 -1.74 10.95 4.22
CA ASP A 37 -1.38 12.22 3.66
C ASP A 37 -0.70 13.15 4.68
N GLU A 38 -1.20 13.22 5.92
CA GLU A 38 -0.54 13.93 7.04
C GLU A 38 0.85 13.37 7.35
N LEU A 39 1.03 12.05 7.23
CA LEU A 39 2.32 11.38 7.40
C LEU A 39 3.27 11.55 6.20
N GLY A 40 2.81 12.16 5.10
CA GLY A 40 3.63 12.44 3.94
C GLY A 40 3.61 11.36 2.85
N PHE A 41 2.57 10.54 2.81
CA PHE A 41 2.39 9.46 1.83
C PHE A 41 1.12 9.66 0.99
N ASP A 42 1.16 9.22 -0.26
CA ASP A 42 -0.06 9.06 -1.05
C ASP A 42 -0.78 7.76 -0.68
N THR A 43 -2.03 7.62 -1.09
CA THR A 43 -2.84 6.42 -0.81
C THR A 43 -3.34 5.75 -2.09
N VAL A 44 -3.30 4.42 -2.11
CA VAL A 44 -4.06 3.58 -3.04
C VAL A 44 -5.09 2.79 -2.26
N ASP A 45 -6.35 2.98 -2.62
CA ASP A 45 -7.46 2.17 -2.10
C ASP A 45 -7.54 0.86 -2.90
N ASP A 46 -7.33 -0.26 -2.22
CA ASP A 46 -7.43 -1.64 -2.70
C ASP A 46 -8.58 -2.36 -1.98
N SER A 47 -9.67 -1.64 -1.71
CA SER A 47 -10.90 -2.22 -1.17
C SER A 47 -11.59 -3.13 -2.19
N PRO A 48 -12.30 -4.20 -1.77
CA PRO A 48 -12.72 -4.52 -0.39
C PRO A 48 -11.61 -5.11 0.48
N LEU A 49 -11.86 -5.31 1.79
CA LEU A 49 -10.90 -5.96 2.71
C LEU A 49 -10.47 -7.34 2.20
N ALA A 50 -11.35 -8.05 1.50
CA ALA A 50 -11.07 -9.33 0.85
C ALA A 50 -9.98 -9.27 -0.24
N ALA A 51 -9.60 -8.08 -0.72
CA ALA A 51 -8.50 -7.88 -1.68
C ALA A 51 -7.13 -7.69 -1.00
N SER A 52 -7.07 -7.48 0.32
CA SER A 52 -5.83 -7.23 1.10
C SER A 52 -4.73 -8.30 0.95
N TRP A 53 -5.05 -9.49 0.47
CA TRP A 53 -4.04 -10.50 0.11
C TRP A 53 -3.07 -10.00 -0.98
N ARG A 54 -3.44 -8.99 -1.79
CA ARG A 54 -2.55 -8.38 -2.79
C ARG A 54 -1.39 -7.62 -2.16
N SER A 55 -1.50 -7.24 -0.89
CA SER A 55 -0.45 -6.54 -0.13
C SER A 55 0.30 -7.42 0.88
N THR A 56 0.16 -8.75 0.82
CA THR A 56 0.86 -9.66 1.75
C THR A 56 2.27 -10.01 1.27
N PRO A 57 3.14 -10.55 2.14
CA PRO A 57 4.43 -11.11 1.73
C PRO A 57 4.34 -12.03 0.52
N GLY A 58 5.27 -11.85 -0.41
CA GLY A 58 5.33 -12.62 -1.66
C GLY A 58 4.60 -11.99 -2.85
N THR A 59 3.97 -10.82 -2.69
CA THR A 59 3.37 -10.08 -3.82
C THR A 59 4.32 -9.02 -4.40
N PRO A 60 4.09 -8.56 -5.65
CA PRO A 60 4.93 -7.52 -6.27
C PRO A 60 4.97 -6.23 -5.46
N MET A 61 3.87 -5.87 -4.82
CA MET A 61 3.77 -4.70 -3.95
C MET A 61 4.70 -4.83 -2.74
N TRP A 62 4.67 -5.99 -2.07
CA TRP A 62 5.43 -6.23 -0.84
C TRP A 62 6.95 -6.14 -1.05
N ALA A 63 7.43 -6.51 -2.23
CA ALA A 63 8.84 -6.40 -2.59
C ALA A 63 9.40 -4.97 -2.42
N MET A 64 8.54 -3.94 -2.50
CA MET A 64 8.92 -2.54 -2.39
C MET A 64 8.57 -1.92 -1.01
N SER A 65 8.25 -2.74 -0.01
CA SER A 65 7.84 -2.27 1.33
C SER A 65 8.93 -1.49 2.09
N VAL A 66 10.21 -1.71 1.77
CA VAL A 66 11.35 -1.02 2.42
C VAL A 66 11.73 0.27 1.71
N ASP A 67 11.75 0.26 0.38
CA ASP A 67 12.22 1.38 -0.44
C ASP A 67 11.10 2.33 -0.88
N GLY A 68 9.85 1.90 -0.74
CA GLY A 68 8.69 2.63 -1.20
C GLY A 68 8.49 2.54 -2.71
N GLN A 69 7.33 3.02 -3.14
CA GLN A 69 6.91 3.02 -4.55
C GLN A 69 5.93 4.16 -4.77
N SER A 70 5.91 4.73 -5.98
CA SER A 70 4.92 5.76 -6.34
C SER A 70 3.51 5.18 -6.36
N ARG A 71 2.50 6.05 -6.28
CA ARG A 71 1.08 5.68 -6.37
C ARG A 71 0.77 4.82 -7.60
N ASP A 72 1.27 5.23 -8.76
CA ASP A 72 1.05 4.49 -10.02
C ASP A 72 1.72 3.12 -10.01
N ARG A 73 2.91 3.02 -9.43
CA ARG A 73 3.62 1.74 -9.32
C ARG A 73 2.92 0.82 -8.32
N LEU A 74 2.45 1.36 -7.20
CA LEU A 74 1.66 0.62 -6.21
C LEU A 74 0.41 0.01 -6.85
N ARG A 75 -0.38 0.83 -7.57
CA ARG A 75 -1.57 0.36 -8.29
C ARG A 75 -1.25 -0.81 -9.23
N ARG A 76 -0.22 -0.67 -10.08
CA ARG A 76 0.20 -1.74 -11.00
C ARG A 76 0.64 -3.00 -10.26
N ASN A 77 1.38 -2.85 -9.16
CA ASN A 77 1.89 -3.99 -8.38
C ASN A 77 0.76 -4.76 -7.67
N LEU A 78 -0.30 -4.06 -7.22
CA LEU A 78 -1.50 -4.67 -6.66
C LEU A 78 -2.30 -5.42 -7.75
N GLU A 79 -2.45 -4.81 -8.93
CA GLU A 79 -3.11 -5.44 -10.10
C GLU A 79 -2.40 -6.73 -10.52
N GLN A 80 -1.06 -6.76 -10.50
CA GLN A 80 -0.20 -7.89 -10.87
C GLN A 80 -0.05 -8.95 -9.78
N ALA A 81 -0.65 -8.76 -8.59
CA ALA A 81 -0.57 -9.76 -7.54
C ALA A 81 -1.27 -11.05 -7.97
N HIS A 82 -0.60 -12.18 -7.80
CA HIS A 82 -1.15 -13.51 -8.02
C HIS A 82 -1.29 -14.18 -6.66
N ARG A 83 -2.41 -14.89 -6.42
CA ARG A 83 -2.60 -15.59 -5.15
C ARG A 83 -1.44 -16.58 -4.96
N PRO A 84 -0.72 -16.52 -3.83
CA PRO A 84 0.24 -17.56 -3.49
C PRO A 84 -0.47 -18.90 -3.51
N ARG A 85 0.09 -19.91 -4.18
CA ARG A 85 -0.45 -21.28 -4.09
C ARG A 85 -0.38 -21.66 -2.61
N SER A 86 -1.53 -21.96 -2.01
CA SER A 86 -1.62 -22.40 -0.62
C SER A 86 -0.67 -23.59 -0.43
N ARG A 87 0.37 -23.44 0.41
CA ARG A 87 1.07 -24.62 0.93
C ARG A 87 0.06 -25.36 1.80
N PRO A 88 -0.19 -26.67 1.59
CA PRO A 88 -0.98 -27.41 2.55
C PRO A 88 -0.29 -27.29 3.91
N MET A 89 -1.04 -26.90 4.94
CA MET A 89 -0.59 -27.07 6.32
C MET A 89 -0.49 -28.57 6.55
N ALA A 90 0.75 -29.06 6.73
CA ALA A 90 1.03 -30.41 7.21
C ALA A 90 0.78 -30.48 8.71
#